data_AF-A0A7S2M9Q8-F1
#
_entry.id   AF-A0A7S2M9Q8-F1
#
_cell.length_a   1.000
_cell.length_b   1.000
_cell.length_c   1.000
_cell.angle_alpha   90.00
_cell.angle_beta   90.00
_cell.angle_gamma   90.00
#
_symmetry.space_group_name_H-M   'P 1'
#
loop_
_entity.id
_entity.type
_entity.pdbx_description
1 polymer ?
#
loop_
_entity_poly.entity_id
_entity_poly.type
_entity_poly.pdbx_seq_one_letter_code
_entity_poly.pdbx_strand_id
1 'polypeptide(L)'
;LTVFLQRHHVLRLHAELQDALARAQPSRRSSGQRERASAIRVALEALYQIVGGAPADKMDEYFDAGGLALCFAGLADSSPATRWQELRLACQWQEHLRRLCDTSWCFWFRGLFPELLATVQEKPASAARLPALCQAFGAPLRGLLGGVPPDAAGVDDISETADESVVRIANTYLEELQQALETTVVKPLCRAVEEDLRLNSHTAAHGARGGAESRAEARGGSLALLALRPLQLGPRHLLDLRDQVELRLTQTFYDLTALTPQDAEAYARMRSVASEAYGLSLVDGGLPCCSLDQGLDVIELMRNIHVLAAQFSYGMHQQVFAQAANQSDGKIRVVTLQHVAASLQMHGVGIINTAVNYTLGFVRRKLEVV
;
A
#
# COMPACT_ATOMS: atom_id res chain seq x y z
N LEU A 1 -22.19 -20.14 10.69
CA LEU A 1 -21.68 -21.28 11.47
C LEU A 1 -21.89 -21.09 12.97
N THR A 2 -21.48 -19.97 13.56
CA THR A 2 -21.68 -19.62 14.97
C THR A 2 -23.15 -19.69 15.42
N VAL A 3 -24.08 -19.09 14.66
CA VAL A 3 -25.52 -19.09 14.99
C VAL A 3 -26.11 -20.51 15.03
N PHE A 4 -25.65 -21.40 14.14
CA PHE A 4 -26.13 -22.80 14.10
C PHE A 4 -25.60 -23.62 15.28
N LEU A 5 -24.33 -23.42 15.65
CA LEU A 5 -23.75 -24.06 16.84
C LEU A 5 -24.41 -23.55 18.11
N GLN A 6 -24.57 -22.23 18.26
CA GLN A 6 -25.29 -21.62 19.39
C GLN A 6 -26.69 -22.21 19.52
N ARG A 7 -27.46 -22.26 18.43
CA ARG A 7 -28.81 -22.84 18.43
C ARG A 7 -28.83 -24.34 18.78
N HIS A 8 -27.83 -25.11 18.35
CA HIS A 8 -27.71 -26.53 18.69
C HIS A 8 -27.41 -26.76 20.18
N HIS A 9 -26.47 -26.00 20.74
CA HIS A 9 -26.13 -26.09 22.18
C HIS A 9 -27.30 -25.63 23.06
N VAL A 10 -28.01 -24.56 22.66
CA VAL A 10 -29.22 -24.08 23.33
C VAL A 10 -30.31 -25.17 23.38
N LEU A 11 -30.60 -25.83 22.27
CA LEU A 11 -31.67 -26.85 22.21
C LEU A 11 -31.34 -28.09 23.05
N ARG A 12 -30.07 -28.52 23.08
CA ARG A 12 -29.63 -29.65 23.92
C ARG A 12 -29.63 -29.30 25.40
N LEU A 13 -29.16 -28.10 25.76
CA LEU A 13 -29.23 -27.59 27.14
C LEU A 13 -30.68 -27.47 27.61
N HIS A 14 -31.57 -26.99 26.75
CA HIS A 14 -32.99 -26.89 27.04
C HIS A 14 -33.61 -28.27 27.34
N ALA A 15 -33.33 -29.28 26.50
CA ALA A 15 -33.81 -30.65 26.71
C ALA A 15 -33.28 -31.25 28.03
N GLU A 16 -31.99 -31.08 28.33
CA GLU A 16 -31.40 -31.61 29.56
C GLU A 16 -31.91 -30.92 30.84
N LEU A 17 -32.18 -29.62 30.77
CA LEU A 17 -32.77 -28.86 31.87
C LEU A 17 -34.24 -29.18 32.07
N GLN A 18 -34.99 -29.45 30.99
CA GLN A 18 -36.36 -29.94 31.08
C GLN A 18 -36.42 -31.35 31.67
N ASP A 19 -35.50 -32.25 31.28
CA ASP A 19 -35.39 -33.59 31.85
C ASP A 19 -34.95 -33.56 33.32
N ALA A 20 -34.05 -32.64 33.69
CA ALA A 20 -33.66 -32.41 35.09
C ALA A 20 -34.82 -31.83 35.92
N LEU A 21 -35.60 -30.92 35.34
CA LEU A 21 -36.80 -30.36 35.96
C LEU A 21 -37.88 -31.43 36.15
N ALA A 22 -38.11 -32.28 35.15
CA ALA A 22 -39.06 -33.40 35.22
C ALA A 22 -38.67 -34.40 36.31
N ARG A 23 -37.37 -34.68 36.47
CA ARG A 23 -36.82 -35.51 37.56
C ARG A 23 -36.90 -34.86 38.95
N ALA A 24 -36.95 -33.53 39.01
CA ALA A 24 -37.06 -32.75 40.24
C ALA A 24 -38.50 -32.40 40.65
N GLN A 25 -39.50 -32.64 39.81
CA GLN A 25 -40.91 -32.40 40.15
C GLN A 25 -41.44 -33.44 41.16
N PRO A 26 -42.31 -33.04 42.10
CA PRO A 26 -42.24 -33.57 43.46
C PRO A 26 -43.15 -34.76 43.73
N SER A 27 -42.57 -35.84 44.27
CA SER A 27 -43.27 -36.68 45.25
C SER A 27 -43.18 -36.03 46.65
N ARG A 28 -43.91 -34.94 46.88
CA ARG A 28 -44.31 -34.32 48.18
C ARG A 28 -43.32 -34.20 49.37
N ARG A 29 -42.05 -34.60 49.35
CA ARG A 29 -41.20 -34.69 50.56
C ARG A 29 -39.75 -34.22 50.32
N SER A 30 -39.53 -32.90 50.41
CA SER A 30 -38.31 -32.24 50.95
C SER A 30 -38.26 -30.78 50.46
N SER A 31 -37.96 -29.83 51.36
CA SER A 31 -37.76 -28.41 51.01
C SER A 31 -36.65 -28.24 49.96
N GLY A 32 -35.58 -29.03 50.05
CA GLY A 32 -34.46 -28.99 49.12
C GLY A 32 -34.79 -29.37 47.67
N GLN A 33 -35.80 -30.20 47.41
CA GLN A 33 -36.23 -30.49 46.02
C GLN A 33 -36.98 -29.32 45.37
N ARG A 34 -37.68 -28.50 46.17
CA ARG A 34 -38.34 -27.28 45.67
C ARG A 34 -37.31 -26.22 45.30
N GLU A 35 -36.27 -26.05 46.12
CA GLU A 35 -35.18 -25.11 45.88
C GLU A 35 -34.39 -25.47 44.61
N ARG A 36 -34.15 -26.77 44.37
CA ARG A 36 -33.54 -27.26 43.11
C ARG A 36 -34.43 -27.01 41.88
N ALA A 37 -35.73 -27.25 41.99
CA ALA A 37 -36.67 -26.99 40.90
C ALA A 37 -36.79 -25.49 40.58
N SER A 38 -36.74 -24.61 41.60
CA SER A 38 -36.66 -23.16 41.36
C SER A 38 -35.35 -22.73 40.71
N ALA A 39 -34.21 -23.31 41.12
CA ALA A 39 -32.92 -23.01 40.51
C ALA A 39 -32.88 -23.40 39.02
N ILE A 40 -33.42 -24.57 38.66
CA ILE A 40 -33.50 -25.02 37.25
C ILE A 40 -34.42 -24.10 36.43
N ARG A 41 -35.49 -23.56 37.01
CA ARG A 41 -36.36 -22.57 36.34
C ARG A 41 -35.64 -21.25 36.06
N VAL A 42 -34.86 -20.75 37.01
CA VAL A 42 -34.02 -19.55 36.83
C VAL A 42 -32.97 -19.77 35.74
N ALA A 43 -32.35 -20.95 35.68
CA ALA A 43 -31.41 -21.29 34.62
C ALA A 43 -32.06 -21.34 33.21
N LEU A 44 -33.30 -21.86 33.12
CA LEU A 44 -34.07 -21.84 31.87
C LEU A 44 -34.47 -20.42 31.45
N GLU A 45 -34.85 -19.57 32.40
CA GLU A 45 -35.20 -18.18 32.15
C GLU A 45 -33.99 -17.38 31.66
N ALA A 46 -32.82 -17.56 32.29
CA ALA A 46 -31.56 -16.97 31.82
C ALA A 46 -31.22 -17.44 30.39
N LEU A 47 -31.40 -18.73 30.08
CA LEU A 47 -31.16 -19.28 28.74
C LEU A 47 -32.10 -18.68 27.69
N TYR A 48 -33.37 -18.44 28.02
CA TYR A 48 -34.31 -17.76 27.12
C TYR A 48 -33.98 -16.28 26.90
N GLN A 49 -33.50 -15.57 27.92
CA GLN A 49 -33.06 -14.18 27.78
C GLN A 49 -31.78 -14.06 26.93
N ILE A 50 -30.87 -15.03 27.05
CA ILE A 50 -29.65 -15.13 26.22
C ILE A 50 -30.02 -15.39 24.75
N VAL A 51 -30.99 -16.26 24.48
CA VAL A 51 -31.48 -16.56 23.12
C VAL A 51 -32.32 -15.42 22.55
N GLY A 52 -33.03 -14.69 23.41
CA GLY A 52 -33.83 -13.51 23.05
C GLY A 52 -33.00 -12.29 22.62
N GLY A 53 -31.67 -12.34 22.76
CA GLY A 53 -30.77 -11.26 22.35
C GLY A 53 -30.67 -10.16 23.38
N ALA A 54 -30.42 -10.50 24.65
CA ALA A 54 -30.14 -9.51 25.68
C ALA A 54 -28.91 -8.62 25.30
N PRO A 55 -28.89 -7.34 25.73
CA PRO A 55 -27.77 -6.44 25.47
C PRO A 55 -26.48 -6.98 26.09
N ALA A 56 -25.35 -6.80 25.39
CA ALA A 56 -24.04 -7.38 25.73
C ALA A 56 -23.63 -7.15 27.20
N ASP A 57 -23.92 -5.96 27.74
CA ASP A 57 -23.58 -5.60 29.14
C ASP A 57 -24.29 -6.45 30.19
N LYS A 58 -25.48 -6.98 29.88
CA LYS A 58 -26.25 -7.84 30.79
C LYS A 58 -26.05 -9.32 30.51
N MET A 59 -25.44 -9.68 29.38
CA MET A 59 -25.20 -11.07 29.01
C MET A 59 -24.28 -11.75 30.03
N ASP A 60 -23.25 -11.06 30.51
CA ASP A 60 -22.37 -11.56 31.57
C ASP A 60 -23.14 -11.89 32.85
N GLU A 61 -24.04 -10.99 33.28
CA GLU A 61 -24.87 -11.20 34.47
C GLU A 61 -25.83 -12.40 34.31
N TYR A 62 -26.43 -12.58 33.13
CA TYR A 62 -27.29 -13.74 32.86
C TYR A 62 -26.50 -15.05 32.78
N PHE A 63 -25.27 -15.03 32.26
CA PHE A 63 -24.38 -16.19 32.24
C PHE A 63 -23.93 -16.60 33.64
N ASP A 64 -23.61 -15.63 34.50
CA ASP A 64 -23.19 -15.86 35.88
C ASP A 64 -24.39 -16.30 36.75
N ALA A 65 -25.57 -15.69 36.57
CA ALA A 65 -26.80 -16.12 37.24
C ALA A 65 -27.22 -17.54 36.86
N GLY A 66 -27.14 -17.90 35.57
CA GLY A 66 -27.42 -19.26 35.11
C GLY A 66 -26.36 -20.28 35.58
N GLY A 67 -25.08 -19.90 35.61
CA GLY A 67 -24.01 -20.73 36.16
C GLY A 67 -24.20 -21.01 37.66
N LEU A 68 -24.54 -19.98 38.45
CA LEU A 68 -24.86 -20.13 39.86
C LEU A 68 -26.10 -20.99 40.08
N ALA A 69 -27.14 -20.81 39.28
CA ALA A 69 -28.36 -21.62 39.35
C ALA A 69 -28.09 -23.12 39.08
N LEU A 70 -27.19 -23.44 38.15
CA LEU A 70 -26.75 -24.82 37.89
C LEU A 70 -25.94 -25.40 39.06
N CYS A 71 -25.10 -24.58 39.71
CA CYS A 71 -24.38 -24.96 40.93
C CYS A 71 -25.33 -25.23 42.11
N PHE A 72 -26.33 -24.36 42.34
CA PHE A 72 -27.36 -24.54 43.37
C PHE A 72 -28.26 -25.76 43.11
N ALA A 73 -28.45 -26.15 41.85
CA ALA A 73 -29.15 -27.37 41.49
C ALA A 73 -28.35 -28.66 41.78
N GLY A 74 -27.06 -28.55 42.16
CA GLY A 74 -26.17 -29.69 42.38
C GLY A 74 -25.66 -30.33 41.08
N LEU A 75 -25.72 -29.59 39.96
CA LEU A 75 -25.35 -30.04 38.62
C LEU A 75 -23.96 -29.54 38.20
N ALA A 76 -23.16 -29.04 39.14
CA ALA A 76 -21.85 -28.42 38.87
C ALA A 76 -20.86 -29.33 38.09
N ASP A 77 -20.86 -30.64 38.36
CA ASP A 77 -19.98 -31.63 37.71
C ASP A 77 -20.66 -32.37 36.53
N SER A 78 -21.84 -31.94 36.12
CA SER A 78 -22.65 -32.66 35.14
C SER A 78 -22.56 -32.06 33.72
N SER A 79 -22.95 -32.85 32.71
CA SER A 79 -22.99 -32.44 31.30
C SER A 79 -23.65 -31.08 30.99
N PRO A 80 -24.68 -30.60 31.71
CA PRO A 80 -25.22 -29.26 31.49
C PRO A 80 -24.28 -28.13 31.94
N ALA A 81 -23.42 -28.32 32.94
CA ALA A 81 -22.49 -27.27 33.38
C ALA A 81 -21.35 -27.06 32.38
N THR A 82 -20.79 -28.15 31.83
CA THR A 82 -19.77 -28.05 30.78
C THR A 82 -20.33 -27.42 29.50
N ARG A 83 -21.57 -27.77 29.13
CA ARG A 83 -22.24 -27.16 27.96
C ARG A 83 -22.65 -25.71 28.18
N TRP A 84 -22.95 -25.32 29.42
CA TRP A 84 -23.16 -23.91 29.77
C TRP A 84 -21.89 -23.09 29.54
N GLN A 85 -20.73 -23.63 29.92
CA GLN A 85 -19.43 -23.00 29.65
C GLN A 85 -19.10 -22.97 28.15
N GLU A 86 -19.36 -24.04 27.41
CA GLU A 86 -19.22 -24.06 25.94
C GLU A 86 -20.10 -23.00 25.27
N LEU A 87 -21.33 -22.82 25.77
CA LEU A 87 -22.25 -21.80 25.26
C LEU A 87 -21.79 -20.39 25.60
N ARG A 88 -21.27 -20.16 26.82
CA ARG A 88 -20.64 -18.89 27.20
C ARG A 88 -19.48 -18.55 26.28
N LEU A 89 -18.57 -19.51 26.04
CA LEU A 89 -17.46 -19.36 25.10
C LEU A 89 -17.95 -19.07 23.68
N ALA A 90 -18.94 -19.81 23.19
CA ALA A 90 -19.51 -19.62 21.85
C ALA A 90 -20.26 -18.29 21.69
N CYS A 91 -20.75 -17.69 22.77
CA CYS A 91 -21.38 -16.37 22.74
C CYS A 91 -20.37 -15.23 22.90
N GLN A 92 -19.30 -15.42 23.69
CA GLN A 92 -18.35 -14.36 24.07
C GLN A 92 -16.99 -14.45 23.39
N TRP A 93 -16.79 -15.38 22.43
CA TRP A 93 -15.48 -15.59 21.80
C TRP A 93 -14.91 -14.33 21.13
N GLN A 94 -15.76 -13.47 20.53
CA GLN A 94 -15.28 -12.24 19.88
C GLN A 94 -14.70 -11.27 20.90
N GLU A 95 -15.33 -11.15 22.06
CA GLU A 95 -14.89 -10.26 23.12
C GLU A 95 -13.66 -10.82 23.83
N HIS A 96 -13.60 -12.14 24.05
CA HIS A 96 -12.43 -12.80 24.58
C HIS A 96 -11.23 -12.67 23.63
N LEU A 97 -11.43 -12.85 22.31
CA LEU A 97 -10.39 -12.61 21.33
C LEU A 97 -9.95 -11.14 21.31
N ARG A 98 -10.89 -10.18 21.41
CA ARG A 98 -10.54 -8.75 21.50
C ARG A 98 -9.71 -8.44 22.74
N ARG A 99 -10.07 -9.00 23.90
CA ARG A 99 -9.31 -8.83 25.15
C ARG A 99 -7.93 -9.47 25.08
N LEU A 100 -7.81 -10.66 24.48
CA LEU A 100 -6.53 -11.37 24.34
C LEU A 100 -5.63 -10.74 23.27
N CYS A 101 -6.21 -10.16 22.22
CA CYS A 101 -5.48 -9.47 21.15
C CYS A 101 -5.43 -7.96 21.35
N ASP A 102 -5.67 -7.45 22.57
CA ASP A 102 -5.58 -6.03 22.83
C ASP A 102 -4.10 -5.59 22.84
N THR A 103 -3.72 -4.85 21.80
CA THR A 103 -2.37 -4.28 21.66
C THR A 103 -2.32 -2.81 22.10
N SER A 104 -3.26 -2.37 22.94
CA SER A 104 -3.28 -1.03 23.55
C SER A 104 -1.94 -0.61 24.17
N TRP A 105 -1.15 -1.56 24.67
CA TRP A 105 0.21 -1.33 25.16
C TRP A 105 1.15 -0.71 24.12
N CYS A 106 0.98 -1.01 22.82
CA CYS A 106 1.82 -0.48 21.74
C CYS A 106 1.76 1.05 21.61
N PHE A 107 0.67 1.67 22.08
CA PHE A 107 0.56 3.13 22.13
C PHE A 107 1.60 3.76 23.06
N TRP A 108 1.90 3.11 24.18
CA TRP A 108 2.85 3.62 25.18
C TRP A 108 4.31 3.39 24.76
N PHE A 109 4.56 2.39 23.93
CA PHE A 109 5.90 2.03 23.45
C PHE A 109 6.13 2.41 21.98
N ARG A 110 5.92 3.69 21.67
CA ARG A 110 6.08 4.24 20.30
C ARG A 110 7.48 4.04 19.71
N GLY A 111 8.51 4.09 20.56
CA GLY A 111 9.91 3.93 20.16
C GLY A 111 10.28 2.53 19.68
N LEU A 112 9.49 1.51 20.01
CA LEU A 112 9.76 0.14 19.56
C LEU A 112 9.39 -0.08 18.09
N PHE A 113 8.50 0.75 17.53
CA PHE A 113 8.00 0.56 16.18
C PHE A 113 9.10 0.71 15.11
N PRO A 114 9.93 1.78 15.11
CA PRO A 114 11.06 1.90 14.19
C PRO A 114 12.10 0.77 14.32
N GLU A 115 12.40 0.33 15.55
CA GLU A 115 13.37 -0.74 15.79
C GLU A 115 12.89 -2.08 15.22
N LEU A 116 11.62 -2.42 15.45
CA LEU A 116 11.05 -3.63 14.89
C LEU A 116 11.00 -3.58 13.36
N LEU A 117 10.68 -2.42 12.77
CA LEU A 117 10.72 -2.25 11.31
C LEU A 117 12.14 -2.44 10.75
N ALA A 118 13.18 -1.93 11.43
CA ALA A 118 14.57 -2.14 11.04
C ALA A 118 14.94 -3.63 11.01
N THR A 119 14.52 -4.42 12.02
CA THR A 119 14.77 -5.87 12.03
C THR A 119 14.07 -6.63 10.90
N VAL A 120 12.94 -6.12 10.40
CA VAL A 120 12.23 -6.71 9.26
C VAL A 120 12.98 -6.43 7.95
N GLN A 121 13.66 -5.29 7.83
CA GLN A 121 14.51 -5.01 6.67
C GLN A 121 15.73 -5.92 6.60
N GLU A 122 16.36 -6.22 7.74
CA GLU A 122 17.51 -7.12 7.80
C GLU A 122 17.16 -8.57 7.43
N LYS A 123 15.89 -8.96 7.57
CA LYS A 123 15.40 -10.33 7.33
C LYS A 123 14.18 -10.34 6.42
N PRO A 124 14.34 -10.44 5.09
CA PRO A 124 13.22 -10.43 4.14
C PRO A 124 12.25 -11.61 4.31
N ALA A 125 12.68 -12.72 4.91
CA ALA A 125 11.80 -13.84 5.29
C ALA A 125 10.72 -13.43 6.33
N SER A 126 10.95 -12.34 7.06
CA SER A 126 9.99 -11.76 8.01
C SER A 126 9.07 -10.72 7.37
N ALA A 127 9.19 -10.41 6.08
CA ALA A 127 8.35 -9.44 5.37
C ALA A 127 6.84 -9.75 5.53
N ALA A 128 6.47 -11.03 5.55
CA ALA A 128 5.10 -11.47 5.75
C ALA A 128 4.51 -11.09 7.14
N ARG A 129 5.36 -10.74 8.12
CA ARG A 129 4.94 -10.31 9.47
C ARG A 129 4.67 -8.81 9.55
N LEU A 130 5.13 -8.02 8.57
CA LEU A 130 4.99 -6.57 8.55
C LEU A 130 3.50 -6.15 8.60
N PRO A 131 2.57 -6.75 7.84
CA PRO A 131 1.15 -6.40 7.94
C PRO A 131 0.57 -6.66 9.34
N ALA A 132 0.95 -7.76 9.99
CA ALA A 132 0.49 -8.08 11.35
C ALA A 132 1.05 -7.10 12.39
N LEU A 133 2.29 -6.66 12.21
CA LEU A 133 2.92 -5.65 13.05
C LEU A 133 2.23 -4.28 12.88
N CYS A 134 1.99 -3.84 11.65
CA CYS A 134 1.23 -2.61 11.39
C CYS A 134 -0.18 -2.66 11.98
N GLN A 135 -0.85 -3.82 11.91
CA GLN A 135 -2.16 -4.01 12.55
C GLN A 135 -2.07 -3.97 14.08
N ALA A 136 -1.02 -4.53 14.69
CA ALA A 136 -0.80 -4.48 16.12
C ALA A 136 -0.59 -3.04 16.62
N PHE A 137 0.25 -2.25 15.94
CA PHE A 137 0.46 -0.84 16.29
C PHE A 137 -0.72 0.06 15.88
N GLY A 138 -1.55 -0.36 14.93
CA GLY A 138 -2.77 0.33 14.51
C GLY A 138 -4.02 0.04 15.36
N ALA A 139 -4.04 -1.06 16.12
CA ALA A 139 -5.21 -1.40 16.95
C ALA A 139 -5.52 -0.38 18.07
N PRO A 140 -4.54 0.24 18.76
CA PRO A 140 -4.79 1.28 19.75
C PRO A 140 -5.59 2.47 19.20
N LEU A 141 -5.46 2.78 17.91
CA LEU A 141 -6.23 3.85 17.27
C LEU A 141 -7.72 3.54 17.22
N ARG A 142 -8.11 2.26 17.12
CA ARG A 142 -9.52 1.85 17.19
C ARG A 142 -10.10 2.00 18.61
N GLY A 143 -9.26 1.84 19.64
CA GLY A 143 -9.63 2.11 21.02
C GLY A 143 -9.77 3.61 21.31
N LEU A 144 -8.86 4.42 20.76
CA LEU A 144 -8.86 5.88 20.93
C LEU A 144 -9.98 6.58 20.18
N LEU A 145 -10.28 6.18 18.94
CA LEU A 145 -11.33 6.82 18.13
C LEU A 145 -12.76 6.43 18.56
N GLY A 146 -12.91 5.71 19.67
CA GLY A 146 -14.16 5.08 20.07
C GLY A 146 -14.49 3.92 19.14
N GLY A 147 -15.20 2.91 19.65
CA GLY A 147 -15.60 1.71 18.91
C GLY A 147 -16.60 1.97 17.79
N VAL A 148 -16.25 2.82 16.82
CA VAL A 148 -16.99 2.96 15.57
C VAL A 148 -16.87 1.63 14.83
N PRO A 149 -17.97 0.89 14.65
CA PRO A 149 -17.94 -0.37 13.93
C PRO A 149 -17.45 -0.12 12.50
N PRO A 150 -16.75 -1.10 11.89
CA PRO A 150 -16.21 -0.99 10.53
C PRO A 150 -17.28 -0.76 9.44
N ASP A 151 -18.57 -0.84 9.79
CA ASP A 151 -19.71 -0.78 8.86
C ASP A 151 -20.27 0.66 8.68
N ALA A 152 -19.76 1.65 9.42
CA ALA A 152 -20.11 3.06 9.20
C ALA A 152 -19.27 3.65 8.04
N ALA A 153 -19.58 3.18 6.83
CA ALA A 153 -19.09 3.74 5.56
C ALA A 153 -19.79 5.06 5.17
N GLY A 154 -20.30 5.82 6.14
CA GLY A 154 -20.83 7.17 5.98
C GLY A 154 -19.81 8.19 6.45
N VAL A 155 -19.41 9.10 5.57
CA VAL A 155 -18.32 10.07 5.78
C VAL A 155 -18.74 11.25 6.67
N ASP A 156 -20.01 11.39 7.04
CA ASP A 156 -20.53 12.68 7.52
C ASP A 156 -20.95 12.77 9.00
N ASP A 157 -21.10 11.67 9.74
CA ASP A 157 -21.70 11.71 11.10
C ASP A 157 -20.71 11.59 12.29
N ILE A 158 -19.40 11.49 12.03
CA ILE A 158 -18.40 11.26 13.11
C ILE A 158 -17.89 12.57 13.75
N SER A 159 -18.26 13.74 13.23
CA SER A 159 -17.79 15.02 13.79
C SER A 159 -18.55 15.51 15.02
N GLU A 160 -19.68 14.90 15.41
CA GLU A 160 -20.52 15.46 16.48
C GLU A 160 -20.35 14.83 17.87
N THR A 161 -19.70 13.66 18.02
CA THR A 161 -19.66 12.94 19.31
C THR A 161 -18.28 12.56 19.85
N ALA A 162 -17.20 12.77 19.09
CA ALA A 162 -15.84 12.51 19.57
C ALA A 162 -15.17 13.81 20.02
N ASP A 163 -14.62 13.82 21.25
CA ASP A 163 -13.85 14.94 21.77
C ASP A 163 -12.73 15.32 20.78
N GLU A 164 -12.70 16.58 20.33
CA GLU A 164 -11.69 17.07 19.37
C GLU A 164 -10.25 16.76 19.81
N SER A 165 -10.01 16.74 21.12
CA SER A 165 -8.70 16.41 21.72
C SER A 165 -8.26 14.98 21.44
N VAL A 166 -9.19 14.02 21.45
CA VAL A 166 -8.91 12.60 21.23
C VAL A 166 -8.61 12.33 19.76
N VAL A 167 -9.36 12.98 18.86
CA VAL A 167 -9.10 12.91 17.41
C VAL A 167 -7.73 13.49 17.06
N ARG A 168 -7.33 14.60 17.69
CA ARG A 168 -5.99 15.19 17.50
C ARG A 168 -4.88 14.22 17.93
N ILE A 169 -5.01 13.58 19.10
CA ILE A 169 -4.01 12.62 19.60
C ILE A 169 -3.90 11.40 18.67
N ALA A 170 -5.04 10.92 18.15
CA ALA A 170 -5.05 9.81 17.19
C ALA A 170 -4.36 10.19 15.86
N ASN A 171 -4.58 11.41 15.36
CA ASN A 171 -3.95 11.89 14.14
C ASN A 171 -2.43 12.07 14.31
N THR A 172 -1.97 12.66 15.42
CA THR A 172 -0.53 12.77 15.71
C THR A 172 0.13 11.41 15.78
N TYR A 173 -0.52 10.42 16.41
CA TYR A 173 0.02 9.06 16.46
C TYR A 173 0.07 8.40 15.08
N LEU A 174 -0.96 8.62 14.25
CA LEU A 174 -0.97 8.13 12.87
C LEU A 174 0.16 8.73 12.03
N GLU A 175 0.38 10.04 12.14
CA GLU A 175 1.48 10.74 11.46
C GLU A 175 2.84 10.20 11.90
N GLU A 176 3.05 9.96 13.19
CA GLU A 176 4.27 9.33 13.72
C GLU A 176 4.51 7.93 13.14
N LEU A 177 3.46 7.09 13.08
CA LEU A 177 3.55 5.75 12.49
C LEU A 177 3.85 5.80 10.98
N GLN A 178 3.21 6.70 10.25
CA GLN A 178 3.45 6.91 8.82
C GLN A 178 4.88 7.39 8.58
N GLN A 179 5.36 8.37 9.36
CA GLN A 179 6.72 8.90 9.23
C GLN A 179 7.77 7.84 9.59
N ALA A 180 7.53 7.03 10.63
CA ALA A 180 8.39 5.91 10.97
C ALA A 180 8.44 4.88 9.84
N LEU A 181 7.31 4.51 9.25
CA LEU A 181 7.26 3.59 8.11
C LEU A 181 7.95 4.16 6.87
N GLU A 182 7.74 5.44 6.57
CA GLU A 182 8.35 6.10 5.42
C GLU A 182 9.88 6.15 5.56
N THR A 183 10.37 6.52 6.76
CA THR A 183 11.79 6.66 7.04
C THR A 183 12.52 5.34 7.12
N THR A 184 11.92 4.33 7.77
CA THR A 184 12.56 3.04 8.02
C THR A 184 12.32 2.01 6.93
N VAL A 185 11.23 2.09 6.16
CA VAL A 185 10.91 1.09 5.14
C VAL A 185 10.93 1.67 3.73
N VAL A 186 10.15 2.70 3.47
CA VAL A 186 9.94 3.20 2.09
C VAL A 186 11.22 3.82 1.52
N LYS A 187 11.89 4.74 2.24
CA LYS A 187 13.14 5.37 1.78
C LYS A 187 14.26 4.38 1.49
N PRO A 188 14.62 3.46 2.41
CA PRO A 188 15.67 2.47 2.13
C PRO A 188 15.27 1.50 1.01
N LEU A 189 14.00 1.11 0.91
CA LEU A 189 13.52 0.27 -0.20
C LEU A 189 13.66 0.99 -1.55
N CYS A 190 13.27 2.27 -1.62
CA CYS A 190 13.43 3.09 -2.83
C CYS A 190 14.92 3.21 -3.22
N ARG A 191 15.82 3.45 -2.26
CA ARG A 191 17.26 3.54 -2.52
C ARG A 191 17.83 2.23 -3.04
N ALA A 192 17.48 1.11 -2.40
CA ALA A 192 17.93 -0.21 -2.83
C ALA A 192 17.45 -0.53 -4.25
N VAL A 193 16.19 -0.25 -4.57
CA VAL A 193 15.64 -0.44 -5.93
C VAL A 193 16.32 0.49 -6.94
N GLU A 194 16.51 1.77 -6.61
CA GLU A 194 17.20 2.72 -7.48
C GLU A 194 18.65 2.32 -7.78
N GLU A 195 19.41 1.93 -6.75
CA GLU A 195 20.78 1.45 -6.89
C GLU A 195 20.83 0.19 -7.78
N ASP A 196 19.92 -0.76 -7.57
CA ASP A 196 19.84 -1.96 -8.40
C ASP A 196 19.47 -1.65 -9.85
N LEU A 197 18.56 -0.69 -10.08
CA LEU A 197 18.19 -0.22 -11.43
C LEU A 197 19.34 0.47 -12.13
N ARG A 198 20.12 1.32 -11.43
CA ARG A 198 21.33 1.96 -11.99
C ARG A 198 22.39 0.92 -12.33
N LEU A 199 22.63 -0.04 -11.44
CA LEU A 199 23.58 -1.12 -11.72
C LEU A 199 23.14 -1.99 -12.90
N ASN A 200 21.83 -2.25 -13.05
CA ASN A 200 21.30 -2.98 -14.19
C ASN A 200 21.44 -2.21 -15.51
N SER A 201 21.19 -0.90 -15.54
CA SER A 201 21.37 -0.09 -16.75
C SER A 201 22.84 -0.04 -17.18
N HIS A 202 23.77 0.07 -16.22
CA HIS A 202 25.21 0.05 -16.51
C HIS A 202 25.76 -1.33 -16.90
N THR A 203 25.27 -2.41 -16.28
CA THR A 203 25.70 -3.78 -16.62
C THR A 203 25.13 -4.26 -17.95
N ALA A 204 23.91 -3.86 -18.32
CA ALA A 204 23.36 -4.07 -19.66
C ALA A 204 24.22 -3.39 -20.73
N ALA A 205 24.82 -2.24 -20.42
CA ALA A 205 25.76 -1.56 -21.32
C ALA A 205 27.15 -2.22 -21.37
N HIS A 206 27.58 -2.97 -20.35
CA HIS A 206 28.95 -3.50 -20.23
C HIS A 206 29.09 -5.03 -20.19
N GLY A 207 28.01 -5.82 -20.37
CA GLY A 207 28.09 -7.28 -20.56
C GLY A 207 28.64 -8.11 -19.39
N ALA A 208 28.81 -7.51 -18.20
CA ALA A 208 29.43 -8.17 -17.06
C ALA A 208 28.44 -9.10 -16.30
N ARG A 209 28.55 -10.41 -16.58
CA ARG A 209 27.77 -11.51 -15.97
C ARG A 209 28.16 -11.91 -14.53
N GLY A 210 29.15 -11.28 -13.92
CA GLY A 210 29.65 -11.66 -12.59
C GLY A 210 28.81 -11.08 -11.45
N GLY A 211 28.02 -11.91 -10.75
CA GLY A 211 27.33 -11.53 -9.49
C GLY A 211 25.80 -11.58 -9.52
N ALA A 212 25.19 -12.31 -10.46
CA ALA A 212 23.73 -12.40 -10.59
C ALA A 212 23.02 -13.08 -9.39
N GLU A 213 23.70 -14.00 -8.68
CA GLU A 213 23.09 -14.81 -7.62
C GLU A 213 22.85 -14.02 -6.32
N SER A 214 23.86 -13.30 -5.81
CA SER A 214 23.68 -12.40 -4.65
C SER A 214 22.70 -11.24 -4.94
N ARG A 215 22.60 -10.82 -6.22
CA ARG A 215 21.59 -9.85 -6.68
C ARG A 215 20.19 -10.43 -6.71
N ALA A 216 20.02 -11.71 -7.07
CA ALA A 216 18.71 -12.36 -7.06
C ALA A 216 18.15 -12.50 -5.64
N GLU A 217 19.00 -12.73 -4.64
CA GLU A 217 18.60 -12.81 -3.23
C GLU A 217 18.18 -11.44 -2.67
N ALA A 218 18.96 -10.39 -2.94
CA ALA A 218 18.61 -9.02 -2.56
C ALA A 218 17.30 -8.56 -3.23
N ARG A 219 17.14 -8.86 -4.53
CA ARG A 219 15.88 -8.65 -5.28
C ARG A 219 14.72 -9.42 -4.70
N GLY A 220 14.92 -10.68 -4.34
CA GLY A 220 13.90 -11.51 -3.72
C GLY A 220 13.34 -10.88 -2.44
N GLY A 221 14.20 -10.24 -1.65
CA GLY A 221 13.78 -9.50 -0.46
C GLY A 221 12.96 -8.25 -0.77
N SER A 222 13.40 -7.43 -1.72
CA SER A 222 12.64 -6.24 -2.16
C SER A 222 11.32 -6.62 -2.84
N LEU A 223 11.30 -7.69 -3.64
CA LEU A 223 10.09 -8.23 -4.26
C LEU A 223 9.11 -8.79 -3.23
N ALA A 224 9.61 -9.48 -2.20
CA ALA A 224 8.77 -9.98 -1.11
C ALA A 224 8.08 -8.84 -0.34
N LEU A 225 8.74 -7.68 -0.21
CA LEU A 225 8.16 -6.47 0.39
C LEU A 225 7.16 -5.78 -0.54
N LEU A 226 7.45 -5.70 -1.84
CA LEU A 226 6.56 -5.11 -2.85
C LEU A 226 5.32 -5.97 -3.13
N ALA A 227 5.39 -7.29 -2.91
CA ALA A 227 4.27 -8.21 -3.06
C ALA A 227 3.35 -8.29 -1.82
N LEU A 228 3.60 -7.48 -0.79
CA LEU A 228 2.78 -7.46 0.41
C LEU A 228 1.38 -6.90 0.12
N ARG A 229 0.40 -7.36 0.90
CA ARG A 229 -0.94 -6.75 0.91
C ARG A 229 -0.88 -5.33 1.48
N PRO A 230 -1.82 -4.45 1.10
CA PRO A 230 -1.90 -3.09 1.64
C PRO A 230 -1.87 -3.11 3.18
N LEU A 231 -0.96 -2.32 3.74
CA LEU A 231 -0.74 -2.22 5.17
C LEU A 231 -1.86 -1.42 5.81
N GLN A 232 -2.51 -2.00 6.80
CA GLN A 232 -3.57 -1.34 7.54
C GLN A 232 -2.96 -0.68 8.78
N LEU A 233 -2.74 0.63 8.72
CA LEU A 233 -2.25 1.41 9.88
C LEU A 233 -3.40 1.88 10.77
N GLY A 234 -4.63 1.93 10.24
CA GLY A 234 -5.82 2.29 10.99
C GLY A 234 -7.10 1.84 10.30
N PRO A 235 -8.28 2.16 10.86
CA PRO A 235 -9.57 1.77 10.28
C PRO A 235 -9.83 2.37 8.89
N ARG A 236 -9.23 3.53 8.59
CA ARG A 236 -9.39 4.25 7.32
C ARG A 236 -8.09 4.40 6.51
N HIS A 237 -6.94 4.04 7.07
CA HIS A 237 -5.63 4.27 6.46
C HIS A 237 -5.04 2.95 5.95
N LEU A 238 -5.17 2.75 4.65
CA LEU A 238 -4.56 1.67 3.89
C LEU A 238 -3.36 2.24 3.13
N LEU A 239 -2.19 1.65 3.32
CA LEU A 239 -0.96 2.06 2.66
C LEU A 239 -0.44 0.90 1.82
N ASP A 240 -0.47 1.05 0.49
CA ASP A 240 0.23 0.14 -0.40
C ASP A 240 1.70 0.58 -0.51
N LEU A 241 2.62 -0.34 -0.21
CA LEU A 241 4.06 -0.07 -0.33
C LEU A 241 4.45 0.12 -1.80
N ARG A 242 3.78 -0.58 -2.72
CA ARG A 242 4.07 -0.50 -4.14
C ARG A 242 3.79 0.91 -4.66
N ASP A 243 2.59 1.42 -4.41
CA ASP A 243 2.16 2.75 -4.87
C ASP A 243 3.07 3.85 -4.32
N GLN A 244 3.49 3.75 -3.05
CA GLN A 244 4.41 4.70 -2.44
C GLN A 244 5.80 4.68 -3.07
N VAL A 245 6.30 3.49 -3.41
CA VAL A 245 7.58 3.34 -4.13
C VAL A 245 7.47 3.85 -5.56
N GLU A 246 6.38 3.54 -6.27
CA GLU A 246 6.12 4.02 -7.64
C GLU A 246 6.06 5.54 -7.70
N LEU A 247 5.31 6.17 -6.78
CA LEU A 247 5.18 7.62 -6.70
C LEU A 247 6.54 8.28 -6.46
N ARG A 248 7.32 7.79 -5.50
CA ARG A 248 8.62 8.35 -5.17
C ARG A 248 9.63 8.16 -6.29
N LEU A 249 9.72 6.97 -6.87
CA LEU A 249 10.65 6.71 -7.97
C LEU A 249 10.28 7.52 -9.22
N THR A 250 8.98 7.73 -9.46
CA THR A 250 8.52 8.60 -10.55
C THR A 250 8.97 10.04 -10.32
N GLN A 251 8.80 10.57 -9.10
CA GLN A 251 9.28 11.91 -8.75
C GLN A 251 10.80 12.04 -8.89
N THR A 252 11.56 11.08 -8.35
CA THR A 252 13.04 11.15 -8.43
C THR A 252 13.52 11.04 -9.88
N PHE A 253 12.94 10.17 -10.71
CA PHE A 253 13.31 10.09 -12.13
C PHE A 253 12.90 11.34 -12.90
N TYR A 254 11.76 11.95 -12.58
CA TYR A 254 11.38 13.23 -13.16
C TYR A 254 12.40 14.32 -12.82
N ASP A 255 12.72 14.48 -11.53
CA ASP A 255 13.67 15.50 -11.06
C ASP A 255 15.07 15.28 -11.65
N LEU A 256 15.55 14.04 -11.69
CA LEU A 256 16.84 13.70 -12.29
C LEU A 256 16.86 13.96 -13.79
N THR A 257 15.78 13.62 -14.51
CA THR A 257 15.67 13.90 -15.95
C THR A 257 15.61 15.41 -16.22
N ALA A 258 14.95 16.18 -15.35
CA ALA A 258 14.88 17.64 -15.45
C ALA A 258 16.25 18.31 -15.19
N LEU A 259 17.05 17.78 -14.25
CA LEU A 259 18.39 18.28 -13.94
C LEU A 259 19.42 17.90 -15.01
N THR A 260 19.40 16.66 -15.49
CA THR A 260 20.33 16.17 -16.53
C THR A 260 19.57 15.59 -17.72
N PRO A 261 19.17 16.41 -18.70
CA PRO A 261 18.44 15.93 -19.88
C PRO A 261 19.28 15.00 -20.76
N GLN A 262 20.61 15.00 -20.59
CA GLN A 262 21.55 14.11 -21.30
C GLN A 262 21.33 12.63 -20.95
N ASP A 263 20.87 12.33 -19.74
CA ASP A 263 20.67 10.96 -19.25
C ASP A 263 19.21 10.49 -19.39
N ALA A 264 18.35 11.24 -20.09
CA ALA A 264 16.94 10.94 -20.24
C ALA A 264 16.70 9.53 -20.83
N GLU A 265 17.54 9.10 -21.78
CA GLU A 265 17.45 7.75 -22.35
C GLU A 265 17.86 6.67 -21.34
N ALA A 266 18.86 6.93 -20.50
CA ALA A 266 19.27 6.01 -19.45
C ALA A 266 18.15 5.83 -18.40
N TYR A 267 17.48 6.91 -18.01
CA TYR A 267 16.32 6.85 -17.11
C TYR A 267 15.11 6.17 -17.76
N ALA A 268 14.88 6.35 -19.07
CA ALA A 268 13.86 5.60 -19.81
C ALA A 268 14.13 4.08 -19.80
N ARG A 269 15.39 3.67 -20.00
CA ARG A 269 15.80 2.27 -19.88
C ARG A 269 15.60 1.74 -18.46
N MET A 270 15.98 2.51 -17.44
CA MET A 270 15.75 2.14 -16.03
C MET A 270 14.26 1.94 -15.72
N ARG A 271 13.37 2.75 -16.31
CA ARG A 271 11.92 2.57 -16.19
C ARG A 271 11.44 1.26 -16.81
N SER A 272 11.95 0.88 -17.99
CA SER A 272 11.62 -0.41 -18.62
C SER A 272 12.13 -1.60 -17.78
N VAL A 273 13.33 -1.49 -17.20
CA VAL A 273 13.85 -2.54 -16.32
C VAL A 273 13.03 -2.63 -15.03
N ALA A 274 12.54 -1.51 -14.50
CA ALA A 274 11.70 -1.49 -13.30
C ALA A 274 10.36 -2.20 -13.52
N SER A 275 9.73 -2.01 -14.68
CA SER A 275 8.48 -2.70 -15.01
C SER A 275 8.69 -4.20 -15.24
N GLU A 276 9.80 -4.60 -15.86
CA GLU A 276 10.10 -6.01 -16.11
C GLU A 276 10.56 -6.76 -14.86
N ALA A 277 11.43 -6.15 -14.03
CA ALA A 277 12.06 -6.83 -12.90
C ALA A 277 11.22 -6.78 -11.62
N TYR A 278 10.51 -5.67 -11.38
CA TYR A 278 9.76 -5.43 -10.15
C TYR A 278 8.25 -5.29 -10.38
N GLY A 279 7.80 -5.26 -11.64
CA GLY A 279 6.41 -4.99 -11.98
C GLY A 279 6.01 -3.53 -11.79
N LEU A 280 6.93 -2.60 -11.47
CA LEU A 280 6.57 -1.23 -11.12
C LEU A 280 6.14 -0.41 -12.34
N SER A 281 5.00 0.27 -12.25
CA SER A 281 4.48 1.17 -13.31
C SER A 281 4.93 2.61 -13.10
N LEU A 282 6.13 2.94 -13.58
CA LEU A 282 6.65 4.32 -13.50
C LEU A 282 6.12 5.17 -14.66
N VAL A 283 5.55 6.33 -14.34
CA VAL A 283 5.00 7.26 -15.35
C VAL A 283 6.15 7.97 -16.07
N ASP A 284 6.02 8.15 -17.39
CA ASP A 284 6.94 9.00 -18.14
C ASP A 284 6.67 10.47 -17.83
N GLY A 285 7.71 11.20 -17.42
CA GLY A 285 7.63 12.63 -17.18
C GLY A 285 7.26 13.46 -18.40
N GLY A 286 7.29 12.87 -19.61
CA GLY A 286 6.93 13.56 -20.85
C GLY A 286 7.83 14.75 -21.15
N LEU A 287 9.00 14.80 -20.50
CA LEU A 287 9.98 15.85 -20.70
C LEU A 287 10.57 15.67 -22.11
N PRO A 288 10.54 16.71 -22.97
CA PRO A 288 11.16 16.63 -24.28
C PRO A 288 12.64 16.30 -24.07
N CYS A 289 13.05 15.13 -24.55
CA CYS A 289 14.42 14.69 -24.45
C CYS A 289 15.23 15.63 -25.34
N CYS A 290 15.93 16.59 -24.73
CA CYS A 290 16.86 17.45 -25.43
C CYS A 290 17.93 16.56 -26.05
N SER A 291 17.78 16.17 -27.32
CA SER A 291 18.86 15.52 -28.06
C SER A 291 20.08 16.41 -27.94
N LEU A 292 21.23 15.83 -27.57
CA LEU A 292 22.49 16.49 -27.23
C LEU A 292 22.96 17.56 -28.23
N ASP A 293 22.43 17.53 -29.46
CA ASP A 293 22.72 18.46 -30.53
C ASP A 293 21.79 19.69 -30.59
N GLN A 294 21.37 20.21 -29.43
CA GLN A 294 20.68 21.50 -29.29
C GLN A 294 21.54 22.73 -29.68
N GLY A 295 22.42 22.59 -30.67
CA GLY A 295 23.12 23.72 -31.27
C GLY A 295 22.38 24.36 -32.44
N LEU A 296 21.47 23.65 -33.11
CA LEU A 296 20.90 24.09 -34.38
C LEU A 296 19.40 23.80 -34.48
N ASP A 297 18.60 24.83 -34.25
CA ASP A 297 17.18 24.82 -34.60
C ASP A 297 17.01 24.95 -36.12
N VAL A 298 16.15 24.12 -36.71
CA VAL A 298 15.79 24.17 -38.14
C VAL A 298 15.27 25.54 -38.54
N ILE A 299 14.56 26.27 -37.68
CA ILE A 299 14.07 27.63 -38.03
C ILE A 299 15.25 28.58 -38.22
N GLU A 300 16.24 28.55 -37.31
CA GLU A 300 17.45 29.36 -37.42
C GLU A 300 18.28 28.97 -38.65
N LEU A 301 18.38 27.67 -38.93
CA LEU A 301 19.03 27.11 -40.12
C LEU A 301 18.39 27.64 -41.42
N MET A 302 17.06 27.63 -41.49
CA MET A 302 16.30 28.10 -42.66
C MET A 302 16.38 29.62 -42.83
N ARG A 303 16.45 30.37 -41.73
CA ARG A 303 16.67 31.83 -41.77
C ARG A 303 18.04 32.18 -42.36
N ASN A 304 19.05 31.35 -42.07
CA ASN A 304 20.42 31.49 -42.55
C ASN A 304 20.77 30.49 -43.65
N ILE A 305 19.81 30.17 -44.54
CA ILE A 305 20.00 29.16 -45.59
C ILE A 305 21.18 29.46 -46.55
N HIS A 306 21.53 30.73 -46.69
CA HIS A 306 22.69 31.17 -47.47
C HIS A 306 24.02 30.74 -46.85
N VAL A 307 24.11 30.71 -45.51
CA VAL A 307 25.27 30.18 -44.77
C VAL A 307 25.33 28.66 -44.91
N LEU A 308 24.17 28.00 -44.83
CA LEU A 308 24.07 26.55 -45.06
C LEU A 308 24.65 26.17 -46.44
N ALA A 309 24.17 26.82 -47.50
CA ALA A 309 24.57 26.51 -48.87
C ALA A 309 26.06 26.79 -49.17
N ALA A 310 26.68 27.73 -48.44
CA ALA A 310 28.09 28.09 -48.64
C ALA A 310 29.06 27.25 -47.79
N GLN A 311 28.63 26.80 -46.60
CA GLN A 311 29.53 26.26 -45.59
C GLN A 311 29.26 24.80 -45.23
N PHE A 312 28.14 24.21 -45.64
CA PHE A 312 27.82 22.81 -45.34
C PHE A 312 27.99 21.92 -46.57
N SER A 313 28.60 20.76 -46.37
CA SER A 313 28.68 19.68 -47.35
C SER A 313 27.64 18.61 -46.99
N TYR A 314 26.95 18.10 -48.01
CA TYR A 314 25.94 17.06 -47.82
C TYR A 314 26.52 15.68 -48.11
N GLY A 315 26.52 14.81 -47.11
CA GLY A 315 26.84 13.40 -47.27
C GLY A 315 25.59 12.61 -47.63
N MET A 316 25.41 12.27 -48.91
CA MET A 316 24.28 11.45 -49.40
C MET A 316 24.15 10.12 -48.65
N HIS A 317 25.27 9.46 -48.33
CA HIS A 317 25.26 8.13 -47.71
C HIS A 317 24.70 8.14 -46.29
N GLN A 318 25.05 9.15 -45.51
CA GLN A 318 24.63 9.29 -44.11
C GLN A 318 23.38 10.19 -43.96
N GLN A 319 22.97 10.87 -45.04
CA GLN A 319 21.92 11.90 -45.01
C GLN A 319 22.19 13.00 -43.98
N VAL A 320 23.46 13.40 -43.86
CA VAL A 320 23.94 14.36 -42.87
C VAL A 320 24.55 15.57 -43.57
N PHE A 321 24.25 16.77 -43.07
CA PHE A 321 25.00 17.97 -43.44
C PHE A 321 26.12 18.19 -42.43
N ALA A 322 27.37 18.28 -42.92
CA ALA A 322 28.52 18.57 -42.10
C ALA A 322 29.13 19.92 -42.52
N GLN A 323 29.44 20.78 -41.56
CA GLN A 323 30.11 22.05 -41.83
C GLN A 323 31.53 21.78 -42.36
N ALA A 324 31.91 22.42 -43.45
CA ALA A 324 33.27 22.41 -43.98
C ALA A 324 34.22 23.07 -42.97
N ALA A 325 35.39 22.46 -42.74
CA ALA A 325 36.32 22.74 -41.64
C ALA A 325 37.05 24.11 -41.69
N ASN A 326 36.43 25.14 -42.24
CA ASN A 326 37.07 26.43 -42.54
C ASN A 326 36.78 27.54 -41.49
N GLN A 327 36.43 27.20 -40.25
CA GLN A 327 36.19 28.20 -39.21
C GLN A 327 36.91 27.89 -37.90
N SER A 328 37.40 28.95 -37.27
CA SER A 328 38.23 29.04 -36.08
C SER A 328 37.61 28.52 -34.77
N ASP A 329 36.41 27.94 -34.84
CA ASP A 329 35.70 27.37 -33.70
C ASP A 329 35.94 25.86 -33.70
N GLY A 330 36.59 25.32 -32.67
CA GLY A 330 37.03 23.92 -32.60
C GLY A 330 35.93 22.85 -32.57
N LYS A 331 34.70 23.16 -33.01
CA LYS A 331 33.55 22.27 -33.07
C LYS A 331 32.95 22.28 -34.47
N ILE A 332 32.90 21.11 -35.11
CA ILE A 332 32.23 20.92 -36.41
C ILE A 332 30.73 20.81 -36.15
N ARG A 333 29.95 21.68 -36.79
CA ARG A 333 28.49 21.61 -36.73
C ARG A 333 27.98 20.55 -37.70
N VAL A 334 27.09 19.70 -37.21
CA VAL A 334 26.46 18.63 -37.98
C VAL A 334 24.95 18.81 -37.88
N VAL A 335 24.23 18.66 -38.99
CA VAL A 335 22.76 18.61 -38.99
C VAL A 335 22.33 17.20 -39.35
N THR A 336 21.67 16.54 -38.41
CA THR A 336 21.12 15.18 -38.57
C THR A 336 19.59 15.22 -38.60
N LEU A 337 18.98 14.09 -38.95
CA LEU A 337 17.52 13.92 -38.89
C LEU A 337 16.97 14.13 -37.47
N GLN A 338 17.77 13.86 -36.43
CA GLN A 338 17.36 14.05 -35.04
C GLN A 338 17.11 15.52 -34.72
N HIS A 339 17.86 16.45 -35.30
CA HIS A 339 17.66 17.90 -35.07
C HIS A 339 16.38 18.36 -35.75
N VAL A 340 16.08 17.79 -36.92
CA VAL A 340 14.81 18.05 -37.62
C VAL A 340 13.63 17.52 -36.82
N ALA A 341 13.74 16.31 -36.29
CA ALA A 341 12.72 15.71 -35.43
C ALA A 341 12.53 16.52 -34.13
N ALA A 342 13.61 16.95 -33.49
CA ALA A 342 13.57 17.76 -32.28
C ALA A 342 12.94 19.14 -32.53
N SER A 343 13.31 19.84 -33.61
CA SER A 343 12.65 21.08 -34.00
C SER A 343 11.16 20.85 -34.28
N LEU A 344 10.78 19.77 -34.99
CA LEU A 344 9.38 19.43 -35.22
C LEU A 344 8.61 19.19 -33.92
N GLN A 345 9.21 18.54 -32.93
CA GLN A 345 8.60 18.32 -31.62
C GLN A 345 8.43 19.62 -30.84
N MET A 346 9.39 20.55 -30.93
CA MET A 346 9.37 21.82 -30.19
C MET A 346 8.45 22.89 -30.82
N HIS A 347 8.48 23.07 -32.15
CA HIS A 347 7.68 24.13 -32.80
C HIS A 347 6.57 23.60 -33.74
N GLY A 348 6.37 22.29 -33.79
CA GLY A 348 5.29 21.66 -34.53
C GLY A 348 5.52 21.58 -36.03
N VAL A 349 4.51 21.02 -36.72
CA VAL A 349 4.56 20.78 -38.18
C VAL A 349 4.60 22.08 -39.00
N GLY A 350 4.22 23.22 -38.40
CA GLY A 350 4.23 24.54 -39.06
C GLY A 350 5.62 25.01 -39.52
N ILE A 351 6.69 24.47 -38.94
CA ILE A 351 8.06 24.73 -39.38
C ILE A 351 8.29 24.28 -40.82
N ILE A 352 7.65 23.19 -41.25
CA ILE A 352 7.87 22.62 -42.59
C ILE A 352 7.47 23.63 -43.66
N ASN A 353 6.31 24.28 -43.53
CA ASN A 353 5.86 25.30 -44.49
C ASN A 353 6.83 26.48 -44.54
N THR A 354 7.32 26.89 -43.37
CA THR A 354 8.27 27.99 -43.26
C THR A 354 9.60 27.63 -43.91
N ALA A 355 10.11 26.42 -43.67
CA ALA A 355 11.33 25.89 -44.28
C ALA A 355 11.21 25.80 -45.81
N VAL A 356 10.11 25.23 -46.33
CA VAL A 356 9.86 25.13 -47.78
C VAL A 356 9.84 26.52 -48.42
N ASN A 357 9.17 27.49 -47.81
CA ASN A 357 9.12 28.87 -48.33
C ASN A 357 10.50 29.53 -48.37
N TYR A 358 11.31 29.41 -47.33
CA TYR A 358 12.69 29.94 -47.33
C TYR A 358 13.57 29.26 -48.38
N THR A 359 13.44 27.95 -48.53
CA THR A 359 14.24 27.16 -49.48
C THR A 359 13.89 27.51 -50.92
N LEU A 360 12.60 27.55 -51.26
CA LEU A 360 12.13 27.93 -52.59
C LEU A 360 12.49 29.38 -52.91
N GLY A 361 12.34 30.30 -51.96
CA GLY A 361 12.74 31.70 -52.13
C GLY A 361 14.24 31.85 -52.41
N PHE A 362 15.09 31.07 -51.72
CA PHE A 362 16.53 31.08 -51.95
C PHE A 362 16.90 30.50 -53.32
N VAL A 363 16.34 29.34 -53.68
CA VAL A 363 16.60 28.69 -54.98
C VAL A 363 16.15 29.59 -56.13
N ARG A 364 14.97 30.21 -56.02
CA ARG A 364 14.45 31.13 -57.03
C ARG A 364 15.40 32.30 -57.27
N ARG A 365 15.90 32.95 -56.21
CA ARG A 365 16.87 34.05 -56.34
C ARG A 365 18.20 33.61 -56.95
N LYS A 366 18.65 32.38 -56.68
CA LYS A 366 19.89 31.85 -57.28
C LYS A 366 19.71 31.49 -58.75
N LEU A 367 18.52 31.04 -59.14
CA LEU A 367 18.18 30.72 -60.52
C LEU A 367 17.85 31.97 -61.36
N GLU A 368 17.28 33.02 -60.77
CA GLU A 368 17.02 34.31 -61.44
C GLU A 368 18.30 35.15 -61.68
N VAL A 369 19.42 34.80 -61.04
CA VAL A 369 20.74 35.46 -61.21
C VAL A 369 21.60 34.76 -62.28
N VAL A 370 21.06 33.75 -62.96
CA VAL A 370 21.60 33.16 -64.20
C VAL A 370 20.81 33.70 -65.37
#